data_AF-D3BMJ5-F1
#
_entry.id   AF-D3BMJ5-F1
#
_cell.length_a   1.000
_cell.length_b   1.000
_cell.length_c   1.000
_cell.angle_alpha   90.00
_cell.angle_beta   90.00
_cell.angle_gamma   90.00
#
_symmetry.space_group_name_H-M   'P 1'
#
loop_
_entity.id
_entity.type
_entity.pdbx_description
1 polymer ?
#
loop_
_entity_poly.entity_id
_entity_poly.type
_entity_poly.pdbx_seq_one_letter_code
_entity_poly.pdbx_strand_id
1 'polypeptide(L)'
;MNIRYIVICFFLIFISNCILSTDCENCMIFQCNYTTGYCNKCVYGWWGPNCENQCSRNCFTFCERINGSCAQCNQGWYGPDCQKLCPSGCANGCDKVTGCCDKCQFGMVGNCTCSIPLSCASPDGFTCDWYNSCLQKYTTSSCPVIDDVMYDKCQEYLNLEPSLSLQGQRWSQHVRRCIQNILAQQVLVPAPSGQVNCSFATDVFFDNHVDCYLSGPVSFCNLPYLDMGSIVKDGASILFSKYYYEPFKTLLELSRACFVEFAELEMLKLEDGRYSITDDPETSIGTALNKTLLEYQMMLTFLPYSSNTVNNATSLLVLSNTTTMEPIQPDLAQKLIDSTISSWIKENPTYQVTFNGVIEGK
;
A
#
# COMPACT_ATOMS: atom_id res chain seq x y z
N MET A 1 -1.82 26.98 -66.10
CA MET A 1 -2.54 27.60 -67.22
C MET A 1 -3.54 26.60 -67.75
N ASN A 2 -4.82 26.98 -67.81
CA ASN A 2 -5.99 26.18 -68.19
C ASN A 2 -5.80 25.30 -69.41
N ILE A 3 -6.25 24.04 -69.36
CA ILE A 3 -6.92 23.42 -70.53
C ILE A 3 -8.19 22.71 -70.03
N ARG A 4 -9.32 23.35 -70.37
CA ARG A 4 -10.71 22.95 -70.17
C ARG A 4 -11.19 22.19 -71.42
N TYR A 5 -11.89 21.08 -71.19
CA TYR A 5 -12.95 20.47 -72.01
C TYR A 5 -12.79 20.40 -73.54
N ILE A 6 -12.60 19.18 -74.06
CA ILE A 6 -13.11 18.78 -75.38
C ILE A 6 -13.87 17.46 -75.19
N VAL A 7 -15.18 17.55 -74.94
CA VAL A 7 -16.10 16.43 -75.11
C VAL A 7 -16.90 16.73 -76.36
N ILE A 8 -16.63 15.97 -77.40
CA ILE A 8 -17.33 16.00 -78.68
C ILE A 8 -18.69 15.31 -78.45
N CYS A 9 -19.74 16.11 -78.27
CA CYS A 9 -21.12 15.63 -78.38
C CYS A 9 -21.55 15.69 -79.85
N PHE A 10 -21.49 14.57 -80.56
CA PHE A 10 -22.23 14.40 -81.81
C PHE A 10 -23.57 13.71 -81.54
N PHE A 11 -24.61 14.29 -82.12
CA PHE A 11 -26.01 13.85 -82.13
C PHE A 11 -26.17 12.38 -82.54
N LEU A 12 -26.94 11.59 -81.78
CA LEU A 12 -28.14 10.82 -82.17
C LEU A 12 -28.40 9.64 -81.21
N ILE A 13 -29.56 9.69 -80.53
CA ILE A 13 -30.45 8.58 -80.10
C ILE A 13 -29.78 7.31 -79.52
N PHE A 14 -29.78 7.15 -78.19
CA PHE A 14 -30.25 5.98 -77.41
C PHE A 14 -29.83 6.12 -75.93
N ILE A 15 -30.73 5.72 -75.03
CA ILE A 15 -30.59 5.76 -73.56
C ILE A 15 -29.34 4.96 -73.14
N SER A 16 -28.42 5.58 -72.40
CA SER A 16 -27.58 4.93 -71.38
C SER A 16 -26.75 6.00 -70.64
N ASN A 17 -27.22 6.37 -69.44
CA ASN A 17 -26.38 6.62 -68.27
C ASN A 17 -25.01 7.28 -68.52
N CYS A 18 -24.95 8.62 -68.51
CA CYS A 18 -23.76 9.29 -67.98
C CYS A 18 -23.68 8.98 -66.48
N ILE A 19 -23.17 7.80 -66.11
CA ILE A 19 -22.66 7.59 -64.76
C ILE A 19 -21.38 8.40 -64.68
N LEU A 20 -21.39 9.36 -63.75
CA LEU A 20 -20.23 10.15 -63.37
C LEU A 20 -18.98 9.28 -63.28
N SER A 21 -17.88 9.80 -63.80
CA SER A 21 -16.51 9.37 -63.52
C SER A 21 -16.39 8.93 -62.05
N THR A 22 -16.12 7.65 -61.80
CA THR A 22 -15.54 7.25 -60.51
C THR A 22 -14.09 7.69 -60.56
N ASP A 23 -13.80 8.83 -59.95
CA ASP A 23 -12.47 9.43 -60.00
C ASP A 23 -11.44 8.48 -59.34
N CYS A 24 -10.52 7.97 -60.16
CA CYS A 24 -9.38 7.14 -59.75
C CYS A 24 -8.28 8.00 -59.08
N GLU A 25 -8.67 8.86 -58.15
CA GLU A 25 -7.74 9.71 -57.43
C GLU A 25 -6.80 8.87 -56.56
N ASN A 26 -5.52 9.24 -56.54
CA ASN A 26 -4.49 8.59 -55.73
C ASN A 26 -4.26 7.09 -56.01
N CYS A 27 -4.74 6.59 -57.15
CA CYS A 27 -4.39 5.27 -57.64
C CYS A 27 -3.08 5.31 -58.44
N MET A 28 -2.24 4.28 -58.33
CA MET A 28 -1.05 4.22 -59.18
C MET A 28 -1.46 4.05 -60.66
N ILE A 29 -0.60 4.57 -61.55
CA ILE A 29 -0.84 4.52 -63.00
C ILE A 29 -1.11 3.07 -63.44
N PHE A 30 -2.16 2.86 -64.22
CA PHE A 30 -2.64 1.56 -64.71
C PHE A 30 -3.16 0.58 -63.64
N GLN A 31 -3.42 1.02 -62.41
CA GLN A 31 -3.90 0.16 -61.32
C GLN A 31 -5.37 0.38 -60.94
N CYS A 32 -6.10 1.24 -61.67
CA CYS A 32 -7.50 1.53 -61.41
C CYS A 32 -8.45 0.82 -62.37
N ASN A 33 -9.57 0.31 -61.85
CA ASN A 33 -10.72 -0.08 -62.63
C ASN A 33 -11.69 1.11 -62.76
N TYR A 34 -11.69 1.76 -63.93
CA TYR A 34 -12.50 2.95 -64.24
C TYR A 34 -14.02 2.73 -64.21
N THR A 35 -14.49 1.48 -64.14
CA THR A 35 -15.92 1.16 -63.99
C THR A 35 -16.35 1.10 -62.53
N THR A 36 -15.43 0.72 -61.62
CA THR A 36 -15.74 0.47 -60.20
C THR A 36 -15.08 1.46 -59.24
N GLY A 37 -14.09 2.22 -59.70
CA GLY A 37 -13.21 3.03 -58.84
C GLY A 37 -12.18 2.23 -58.06
N TYR A 38 -12.21 0.89 -58.12
CA TYR A 38 -11.30 0.03 -57.36
C TYR A 38 -9.86 0.13 -57.83
N CYS A 39 -8.93 0.24 -56.87
CA CYS A 39 -7.52 0.42 -57.15
C CYS A 39 -6.66 -0.69 -56.56
N ASN A 40 -6.04 -1.49 -57.42
CA ASN A 40 -5.15 -2.58 -57.02
C ASN A 40 -3.94 -2.09 -56.21
N LYS A 41 -3.48 -0.86 -56.47
CA LYS A 41 -2.39 -0.21 -55.76
C LYS A 41 -2.61 1.29 -55.67
N CYS A 42 -2.42 1.83 -54.47
CA CYS A 42 -2.49 3.25 -54.19
C CYS A 42 -1.13 3.93 -54.35
N VAL A 43 -1.16 5.22 -54.67
CA VAL A 43 -0.01 6.11 -54.55
C VAL A 43 0.46 6.11 -53.09
N TYR A 44 1.77 6.31 -52.88
CA TYR A 44 2.34 6.37 -51.54
C TYR A 44 1.59 7.36 -50.64
N GLY A 45 1.24 6.90 -49.44
CA GLY A 45 0.49 7.71 -48.47
C GLY A 45 -1.03 7.56 -48.56
N TRP A 46 -1.57 6.65 -49.37
CA TRP A 46 -3.00 6.39 -49.51
C TRP A 46 -3.37 4.91 -49.37
N TRP A 47 -4.58 4.63 -48.90
CA TRP A 47 -5.12 3.28 -48.71
C TRP A 47 -6.64 3.25 -48.86
N GLY A 48 -7.21 2.05 -48.88
CA GLY A 48 -8.62 1.79 -49.12
C GLY A 48 -8.86 1.10 -50.46
N PRO A 49 -10.07 0.55 -50.67
CA PRO A 49 -10.43 -0.09 -51.93
C PRO A 49 -10.28 0.85 -53.13
N ASN A 50 -10.51 2.16 -52.93
CA ASN A 50 -10.47 3.20 -53.96
C ASN A 50 -9.40 4.27 -53.66
N CYS A 51 -8.45 3.99 -52.75
CA CYS A 51 -7.41 4.92 -52.31
C CYS A 51 -7.94 6.25 -51.73
N GLU A 52 -9.10 6.19 -51.07
CA GLU A 52 -9.82 7.32 -50.52
C GLU A 52 -9.31 7.83 -49.17
N ASN A 53 -8.48 7.03 -48.48
CA ASN A 53 -7.97 7.35 -47.14
C ASN A 53 -6.48 7.67 -47.17
N GLN A 54 -6.07 8.69 -46.43
CA GLN A 54 -4.65 9.02 -46.26
C GLN A 54 -4.04 8.15 -45.16
N CYS A 55 -2.83 7.64 -45.38
CA CYS A 55 -2.03 7.04 -44.32
C CYS A 55 -1.79 8.07 -43.20
N SER A 56 -1.69 7.60 -41.96
CA SER A 56 -1.23 8.44 -40.85
C SER A 56 0.12 9.07 -41.16
N ARG A 57 0.27 10.37 -40.83
CA ARG A 57 1.56 11.08 -40.96
C ARG A 57 2.64 10.52 -40.03
N ASN A 58 2.23 9.69 -39.07
CA ASN A 58 3.11 9.04 -38.10
C ASN A 58 3.52 7.63 -38.51
N CYS A 59 3.10 7.13 -39.68
CA CYS A 59 3.77 5.97 -40.28
C CYS A 59 5.20 6.37 -40.65
N PHE A 60 6.19 5.52 -40.36
CA PHE A 60 7.59 5.79 -40.72
C PHE A 60 7.84 5.77 -42.24
N THR A 61 7.11 4.93 -42.98
CA THR A 61 7.30 4.74 -44.43
C THR A 61 5.99 4.76 -45.20
N PHE A 62 5.21 3.69 -45.11
CA PHE A 62 3.94 3.50 -45.81
C PHE A 62 2.95 2.74 -44.94
N CYS A 63 1.68 2.80 -45.32
CA CYS A 63 0.64 2.00 -44.71
C CYS A 63 0.13 0.90 -45.66
N GLU A 64 -0.45 -0.15 -45.08
CA GLU A 64 -1.02 -1.27 -45.79
C GLU A 64 -2.26 -0.82 -46.58
N ARG A 65 -2.28 -1.16 -47.87
CA ARG A 65 -3.32 -0.71 -48.80
C ARG A 65 -4.75 -1.08 -48.39
N ILE A 66 -4.94 -2.17 -47.65
CA ILE A 66 -6.28 -2.67 -47.30
C ILE A 66 -6.85 -1.97 -46.06
N ASN A 67 -6.07 -1.84 -44.99
CA ASN A 67 -6.57 -1.42 -43.68
C ASN A 67 -5.88 -0.16 -43.12
N GLY A 68 -4.92 0.41 -43.86
CA GLY A 68 -4.20 1.61 -43.44
C GLY A 68 -3.19 1.38 -42.32
N SER A 69 -2.85 0.13 -41.98
CA SER A 69 -1.92 -0.17 -40.91
C SER A 69 -0.47 0.15 -41.31
N CYS A 70 0.28 0.83 -40.46
CA CYS A 70 1.68 1.14 -40.72
C CYS A 70 2.54 -0.10 -40.40
N ALA A 71 3.61 -0.36 -41.14
CA ALA A 71 4.59 -1.38 -40.75
C ALA A 71 5.35 -1.00 -39.47
N GLN A 72 5.76 0.27 -39.39
CA GLN A 72 6.47 0.88 -38.26
C GLN A 72 5.95 2.31 -38.03
N CYS A 73 5.94 2.75 -36.78
CA CYS A 73 5.60 4.11 -36.40
C CYS A 73 6.83 4.99 -36.28
N ASN A 74 6.64 6.30 -36.51
CA ASN A 74 7.59 7.32 -36.09
C ASN A 74 7.80 7.24 -34.56
N GLN A 75 9.00 7.60 -34.10
CA GLN A 75 9.34 7.56 -32.68
C GLN A 75 8.31 8.38 -31.87
N GLY A 76 7.83 7.79 -30.77
CA GLY A 76 6.79 8.41 -29.92
C GLY A 76 5.35 8.08 -30.32
N TRP A 77 5.13 7.24 -31.33
CA TRP A 77 3.80 6.82 -31.78
C TRP A 77 3.67 5.30 -31.79
N TYR A 78 2.45 4.80 -31.54
CA TYR A 78 2.12 3.38 -31.56
C TYR A 78 0.67 3.14 -32.03
N GLY A 79 0.31 1.88 -32.14
CA GLY A 79 -0.96 1.40 -32.66
C GLY A 79 -0.85 0.93 -34.11
N PRO A 80 -1.91 0.27 -34.63
CA PRO A 80 -1.91 -0.28 -35.99
C PRO A 80 -1.68 0.79 -37.05
N ASP A 81 -2.17 2.01 -36.84
CA ASP A 81 -2.11 3.17 -37.74
C ASP A 81 -1.28 4.33 -37.16
N CYS A 82 -0.52 4.10 -36.09
CA CYS A 82 0.37 5.09 -35.45
C CYS A 82 -0.32 6.38 -35.00
N GLN A 83 -1.59 6.31 -34.60
CA GLN A 83 -2.32 7.49 -34.11
C GLN A 83 -2.23 7.70 -32.60
N LYS A 84 -1.69 6.73 -31.85
CA LYS A 84 -1.57 6.82 -30.40
C LYS A 84 -0.19 7.31 -30.01
N LEU A 85 -0.12 8.26 -29.07
CA LEU A 85 1.14 8.76 -28.51
C LEU A 85 1.68 7.81 -27.46
N CYS A 86 2.98 7.51 -27.53
CA CYS A 86 3.67 6.82 -26.46
C CYS A 86 3.55 7.60 -25.14
N PRO A 87 3.54 6.89 -23.99
CA PRO A 87 3.60 7.54 -22.68
C PRO A 87 4.79 8.50 -22.57
N SER A 88 4.56 9.68 -21.98
CA SER A 88 5.58 10.74 -21.88
C SER A 88 6.81 10.33 -21.07
N GLY A 89 6.68 9.34 -20.19
CA GLY A 89 7.77 8.78 -19.39
C GLY A 89 8.68 7.80 -20.14
N CYS A 90 8.38 7.45 -21.40
CA CYS A 90 9.26 6.60 -22.20
C CYS A 90 10.54 7.34 -22.60
N ALA A 91 11.70 6.70 -22.44
CA ALA A 91 12.98 7.30 -22.80
C ALA A 91 13.21 7.36 -24.33
N ASN A 92 12.81 6.30 -25.06
CA ASN A 92 13.11 6.14 -26.48
C ASN A 92 11.89 5.78 -27.34
N GLY A 93 10.69 6.13 -26.88
CA GLY A 93 9.44 5.65 -27.48
C GLY A 93 8.97 4.34 -26.85
N CYS A 94 8.00 3.70 -27.50
CA CYS A 94 7.29 2.55 -26.98
C CYS A 94 7.04 1.50 -28.07
N ASP A 95 6.76 0.28 -27.65
CA ASP A 95 6.43 -0.82 -28.55
C ASP A 95 5.22 -0.46 -29.43
N LYS A 96 5.33 -0.73 -30.73
CA LYS A 96 4.34 -0.34 -31.74
C LYS A 96 2.96 -0.96 -31.49
N VAL A 97 2.89 -2.18 -30.96
CA VAL A 97 1.63 -2.91 -30.80
C VAL A 97 1.01 -2.61 -29.45
N THR A 98 1.79 -2.75 -28.39
CA THR A 98 1.34 -2.66 -26.99
C THR A 98 1.35 -1.24 -26.45
N GLY A 99 2.20 -0.36 -26.97
CA GLY A 99 2.42 0.99 -26.43
C GLY A 99 3.29 1.01 -25.17
N CYS A 100 3.89 -0.11 -24.79
CA CYS A 100 4.74 -0.22 -23.60
C CYS A 100 6.12 0.38 -23.84
N CYS A 101 6.60 1.21 -22.91
CA CYS A 101 7.96 1.73 -22.98
C CYS A 101 9.00 0.60 -22.89
N ASP A 102 9.98 0.57 -23.79
CA ASP A 102 11.13 -0.32 -23.68
C ASP A 102 12.02 0.05 -22.47
N LYS A 103 12.12 1.36 -22.21
CA LYS A 103 12.85 1.94 -21.07
C LYS A 103 12.13 3.19 -20.59
N CYS A 104 12.07 3.37 -19.28
CA CYS A 104 11.63 4.61 -18.67
C CYS A 104 12.75 5.66 -18.65
N GLN A 105 12.36 6.94 -18.67
CA GLN A 105 13.28 8.04 -18.40
C GLN A 105 13.87 7.92 -16.99
N PHE A 106 15.04 8.54 -16.79
CA PHE A 106 15.71 8.51 -15.49
C PHE A 106 14.76 9.03 -14.39
N GLY A 107 14.64 8.27 -13.30
CA GLY A 107 13.74 8.62 -12.19
C GLY A 107 12.31 8.10 -12.31
N MET A 108 11.95 7.39 -13.38
CA MET A 108 10.60 6.86 -13.60
C MET A 108 10.58 5.34 -13.75
N VAL A 109 9.50 4.70 -13.31
CA VAL A 109 9.17 3.27 -13.47
C VAL A 109 7.67 3.06 -13.66
N GLY A 110 7.25 1.81 -13.87
CA GLY A 110 5.86 1.40 -14.00
C GLY A 110 5.65 0.47 -15.20
N ASN A 111 4.53 -0.24 -15.22
CA ASN A 111 4.22 -1.17 -16.32
C ASN A 111 3.69 -0.39 -17.53
N CYS A 112 4.47 -0.34 -18.61
CA CYS A 112 4.16 0.30 -19.89
C CYS A 112 4.07 1.84 -19.90
N THR A 113 3.64 2.49 -18.83
CA THR A 113 3.40 3.94 -18.81
C THR A 113 4.53 4.77 -18.19
N CYS A 114 5.48 4.15 -17.49
CA CYS A 114 6.61 4.82 -16.84
C CYS A 114 6.20 6.10 -16.07
N SER A 115 5.08 6.04 -15.34
CA SER A 115 4.44 7.21 -14.72
C SER A 115 4.69 7.33 -13.21
N ILE A 116 5.48 6.42 -12.64
CA ILE A 116 5.71 6.31 -11.20
C ILE A 116 7.15 6.75 -10.90
N PRO A 117 7.39 7.74 -10.04
CA PRO A 117 8.73 8.12 -9.60
C PRO A 117 9.45 6.97 -8.89
N LEU A 118 10.79 6.90 -9.02
CA LEU A 118 11.60 5.91 -8.30
C LEU A 118 11.43 5.96 -6.78
N SER A 119 11.26 7.16 -6.21
CA SER A 119 10.98 7.33 -4.77
C SER A 119 9.63 6.74 -4.36
N CYS A 120 8.65 6.72 -5.27
CA CYS A 120 7.37 6.07 -5.02
C CYS A 120 7.45 4.55 -5.14
N ALA A 121 8.30 4.04 -6.05
CA ALA A 121 8.48 2.60 -6.25
C ALA A 121 9.38 1.95 -5.20
N SER A 122 10.30 2.70 -4.61
CA SER A 122 11.22 2.21 -3.58
C SER A 122 11.30 3.23 -2.43
N PRO A 123 10.24 3.35 -1.62
CA PRO A 123 10.25 4.23 -0.46
C PRO A 123 11.36 3.87 0.54
N ASP A 124 11.93 4.90 1.16
CA ASP A 124 12.95 4.74 2.19
C ASP A 124 12.35 4.39 3.57
N GLY A 125 11.05 4.63 3.78
CA GLY A 125 10.36 4.40 5.05
C GLY A 125 10.59 5.47 6.11
N PHE A 126 11.34 6.53 5.82
CA PHE A 126 11.67 7.56 6.82
C PHE A 126 10.51 8.49 7.11
N THR A 127 9.68 8.79 6.11
CA THR A 127 8.50 9.66 6.26
C THR A 127 7.22 8.92 5.89
N CYS A 128 6.09 9.41 6.40
CA CYS A 128 4.77 8.87 6.07
C CYS A 128 4.13 9.57 4.87
N ASP A 129 4.69 10.68 4.39
CA ASP A 129 4.18 11.45 3.24
C ASP A 129 4.08 10.60 1.97
N TRP A 130 4.80 9.48 1.88
CA TRP A 130 4.70 8.52 0.79
C TRP A 130 3.27 8.01 0.58
N TYR A 131 2.50 7.77 1.65
CA TYR A 131 1.11 7.31 1.53
C TYR A 131 0.28 8.30 0.71
N ASN A 132 0.43 9.60 0.97
CA ASN A 132 -0.41 10.61 0.33
C ASN A 132 0.18 11.06 -1.02
N SER A 133 1.50 11.24 -1.06
CA SER A 133 2.24 11.76 -2.22
C SER A 133 2.44 10.74 -3.32
N CYS A 134 2.40 9.45 -2.98
CA CYS A 134 2.51 8.34 -3.92
C CYS A 134 1.23 7.51 -3.94
N LEU A 135 0.90 6.76 -2.89
CA LEU A 135 -0.18 5.76 -2.97
C LEU A 135 -1.56 6.39 -3.27
N GLN A 136 -1.97 7.39 -2.50
CA GLN A 136 -3.24 8.09 -2.67
C GLN A 136 -3.29 8.85 -4.00
N LYS A 137 -2.19 9.50 -4.40
CA LYS A 137 -2.07 10.24 -5.67
C LYS A 137 -2.39 9.39 -6.89
N TYR A 138 -1.98 8.12 -6.87
CA TYR A 138 -2.20 7.18 -7.98
C TYR A 138 -3.48 6.35 -7.80
N THR A 139 -4.32 6.65 -6.81
CA THR A 139 -5.61 5.97 -6.63
C THR A 139 -6.69 6.61 -7.52
N THR A 140 -7.54 5.80 -8.15
CA THR A 140 -8.59 6.26 -9.08
C THR A 140 -9.63 7.17 -8.44
N SER A 141 -9.80 7.07 -7.13
CA SER A 141 -10.72 7.83 -6.30
C SER A 141 -10.07 8.07 -4.94
N SER A 142 -10.57 9.05 -4.17
CA SER A 142 -10.16 9.20 -2.77
C SER A 142 -10.34 7.86 -2.03
N CYS A 143 -9.32 7.45 -1.27
CA CYS A 143 -9.31 6.21 -0.50
C CYS A 143 -9.06 6.56 0.96
N PRO A 144 -10.12 6.78 1.75
CA PRO A 144 -10.01 7.22 3.15
C PRO A 144 -9.10 6.32 3.99
N VAL A 145 -9.00 5.02 3.65
CA VAL A 145 -8.12 4.09 4.35
C VAL A 145 -6.63 4.47 4.24
N ILE A 146 -6.19 5.05 3.12
CA ILE A 146 -4.79 5.47 2.98
C ILE A 146 -4.48 6.61 3.94
N ASP A 147 -5.35 7.62 3.99
CA ASP A 147 -5.15 8.82 4.81
C ASP A 147 -5.47 8.54 6.30
N ASP A 148 -6.67 8.05 6.60
CA ASP A 148 -7.21 7.91 7.96
C ASP A 148 -6.69 6.65 8.69
N VAL A 149 -6.00 5.74 7.98
CA VAL A 149 -5.48 4.51 8.58
C VAL A 149 -4.01 4.32 8.25
N MET A 150 -3.62 4.14 6.99
CA MET A 150 -2.23 3.77 6.68
C MET A 150 -1.23 4.88 7.05
N TYR A 151 -1.55 6.13 6.70
CA TYR A 151 -0.77 7.30 7.05
C TYR A 151 -0.74 7.53 8.57
N ASP A 152 -1.90 7.54 9.23
CA ASP A 152 -2.00 7.71 10.68
C ASP A 152 -1.23 6.64 11.46
N LYS A 153 -1.31 5.37 11.03
CA LYS A 153 -0.53 4.26 11.62
C LYS A 153 0.96 4.50 11.49
N CYS A 154 1.41 4.96 10.33
CA CYS A 154 2.81 5.32 10.14
C CYS A 154 3.24 6.48 11.05
N GLN A 155 2.37 7.46 11.28
CA GLN A 155 2.64 8.57 12.20
C GLN A 155 2.75 8.11 13.65
N GLU A 156 1.93 7.14 14.07
CA GLU A 156 2.05 6.55 15.41
C GLU A 156 3.43 5.90 15.62
N TYR A 157 3.96 5.16 14.63
CA TYR A 157 5.34 4.65 14.66
C TYR A 157 6.39 5.77 14.79
N LEU A 158 6.24 6.84 14.02
CA LEU A 158 7.16 7.99 14.07
C LEU A 158 7.16 8.67 15.45
N ASN A 159 6.00 8.79 16.08
CA ASN A 159 5.84 9.42 17.38
C ASN A 159 6.35 8.52 18.52
N LEU A 160 6.21 7.20 18.39
CA LEU A 160 6.69 6.23 19.36
C LEU A 160 8.22 6.09 19.32
N GLU A 161 8.82 6.12 18.13
CA GLU A 161 10.22 5.78 17.88
C GLU A 161 11.22 6.46 18.84
N PRO A 162 11.14 7.77 19.15
CA PRO A 162 12.08 8.43 20.06
C PRO A 162 12.09 7.89 21.49
N SER A 163 11.01 7.22 21.92
CA SER A 163 10.88 6.62 23.25
C SER A 163 11.48 5.21 23.36
N LEU A 164 11.76 4.58 22.22
CA LEU A 164 12.27 3.22 22.16
C LEU A 164 13.80 3.17 22.32
N SER A 165 14.32 2.01 22.72
CA SER A 165 15.75 1.73 22.68
C SER A 165 16.30 1.84 21.24
N LEU A 166 17.63 1.83 21.08
CA LEU A 166 18.25 1.79 19.75
C LEU A 166 17.80 0.58 18.92
N GLN A 167 17.48 -0.54 19.58
CA GLN A 167 16.98 -1.74 18.92
C GLN A 167 15.53 -1.56 18.47
N GLY A 168 14.67 -0.98 19.32
CA GLY A 168 13.30 -0.61 18.99
C GLY A 168 13.19 0.46 17.89
N GLN A 169 14.09 1.44 17.86
CA GLN A 169 14.18 2.42 16.77
C GLN A 169 14.48 1.76 15.43
N ARG A 170 15.46 0.84 15.40
CA ARG A 170 15.78 0.06 14.20
C ARG A 170 14.61 -0.80 13.74
N TRP A 171 13.87 -1.39 14.68
CA TRP A 171 12.66 -2.15 14.38
C TRP A 171 11.57 -1.25 13.78
N SER A 172 11.23 -0.11 14.41
CA SER A 172 10.24 0.84 13.91
C SER A 172 10.56 1.33 12.49
N GLN A 173 11.80 1.74 12.25
CA GLN A 173 12.27 2.17 10.93
C GLN A 173 12.15 1.05 9.88
N HIS A 174 12.50 -0.19 10.27
CA HIS A 174 12.37 -1.34 9.38
C HIS A 174 10.91 -1.60 9.02
N VAL A 175 10.01 -1.63 10.00
CA VAL A 175 8.58 -1.91 9.81
C VAL A 175 7.95 -0.90 8.86
N ARG A 176 8.15 0.40 9.10
CA ARG A 176 7.62 1.47 8.24
C ARG A 176 8.09 1.30 6.80
N ARG A 177 9.40 1.07 6.61
CA ARG A 177 9.99 0.83 5.29
C ARG A 177 9.45 -0.43 4.62
N CYS A 178 9.33 -1.52 5.37
CA CYS A 178 8.87 -2.81 4.87
C CYS A 178 7.45 -2.70 4.32
N ILE A 179 6.52 -2.15 5.10
CA ILE A 179 5.11 -2.00 4.71
C ILE A 179 4.99 -1.09 3.47
N GLN A 180 5.67 0.06 3.46
CA GLN A 180 5.64 0.96 2.30
C GLN A 180 6.22 0.29 1.04
N ASN A 181 7.31 -0.49 1.16
CA ASN A 181 7.88 -1.21 0.02
C ASN A 181 6.97 -2.32 -0.48
N ILE A 182 6.28 -3.05 0.41
CA ILE A 182 5.30 -4.06 0.01
C ILE A 182 4.17 -3.42 -0.81
N LEU A 183 3.61 -2.32 -0.33
CA LEU A 183 2.59 -1.57 -1.07
C LEU A 183 3.13 -1.01 -2.39
N ALA A 184 4.35 -0.46 -2.39
CA ALA A 184 4.98 0.03 -3.62
C ALA A 184 5.09 -1.08 -4.68
N GLN A 185 5.58 -2.26 -4.29
CA GLN A 185 5.89 -3.35 -5.21
C GLN A 185 4.68 -4.18 -5.62
N GLN A 186 3.73 -4.41 -4.71
CA GLN A 186 2.56 -5.24 -4.99
C GLN A 186 1.36 -4.44 -5.51
N VAL A 187 1.27 -3.15 -5.16
CA VAL A 187 0.11 -2.31 -5.50
C VAL A 187 0.49 -1.25 -6.53
N LEU A 188 1.43 -0.37 -6.19
CA LEU A 188 1.67 0.84 -6.99
C LEU A 188 2.37 0.56 -8.33
N VAL A 189 3.51 -0.14 -8.31
CA VAL A 189 4.29 -0.46 -9.51
C VAL A 189 3.52 -1.28 -10.55
N PRO A 190 2.77 -2.34 -10.18
CA PRO A 190 2.01 -3.14 -11.14
C PRO A 190 0.66 -2.52 -11.52
N ALA A 191 0.23 -1.43 -10.87
CA ALA A 191 -1.06 -0.79 -11.15
C ALA A 191 -1.17 -0.42 -12.64
N PRO A 192 -2.19 -0.94 -13.36
CA PRO A 192 -2.39 -0.63 -14.76
C PRO A 192 -2.63 0.88 -14.92
N SER A 193 -1.86 1.52 -15.79
CA SER A 193 -1.91 2.98 -16.01
C SER A 193 -1.68 3.83 -14.75
N GLY A 194 -1.07 3.26 -13.70
CA GLY A 194 -0.88 3.95 -12.42
C GLY A 194 -2.18 4.17 -11.65
N GLN A 195 -3.19 3.29 -11.83
CA GLN A 195 -4.47 3.34 -11.13
C GLN A 195 -4.52 2.29 -10.01
N VAL A 196 -4.36 2.75 -8.77
CA VAL A 196 -4.44 1.93 -7.56
C VAL A 196 -5.90 1.65 -7.22
N ASN A 197 -6.20 0.38 -6.91
CA ASN A 197 -7.49 -0.04 -6.35
C ASN A 197 -7.43 0.05 -4.81
N CYS A 198 -8.30 0.85 -4.22
CA CYS A 198 -8.33 1.08 -2.76
C CYS A 198 -8.53 -0.20 -1.93
N SER A 199 -9.44 -1.09 -2.36
CA SER A 199 -9.69 -2.37 -1.66
C SER A 199 -8.46 -3.26 -1.69
N PHE A 200 -7.85 -3.43 -2.86
CA PHE A 200 -6.65 -4.25 -3.00
C PHE A 200 -5.46 -3.67 -2.21
N ALA A 201 -5.28 -2.35 -2.22
CA ALA A 201 -4.26 -1.69 -1.41
C ALA A 201 -4.48 -1.93 0.09
N THR A 202 -5.74 -1.89 0.51
CA THR A 202 -6.17 -2.15 1.88
C THR A 202 -5.83 -3.59 2.29
N ASP A 203 -6.20 -4.56 1.46
CA ASP A 203 -5.92 -5.99 1.69
C ASP A 203 -4.39 -6.23 1.81
N VAL A 204 -3.60 -5.69 0.88
CA VAL A 204 -2.13 -5.85 0.90
C VAL A 204 -1.51 -5.24 2.16
N PHE A 205 -1.97 -4.05 2.59
CA PHE A 205 -1.47 -3.42 3.82
C PHE A 205 -1.73 -4.31 5.05
N PHE A 206 -2.95 -4.85 5.17
CA PHE A 206 -3.34 -5.65 6.31
C PHE A 206 -2.84 -7.09 6.26
N ASP A 207 -2.63 -7.70 5.10
CA ASP A 207 -2.19 -9.10 5.05
C ASP A 207 -0.69 -9.26 5.30
N ASN A 208 0.11 -8.20 5.10
CA ASN A 208 1.59 -8.31 5.09
C ASN A 208 2.29 -7.64 6.28
N HIS A 209 1.57 -6.96 7.18
CA HIS A 209 2.18 -6.20 8.27
C HIS A 209 2.90 -7.10 9.32
N VAL A 210 2.36 -8.30 9.60
CA VAL A 210 2.95 -9.23 10.59
C VAL A 210 4.35 -9.68 10.17
N ASP A 211 4.54 -10.01 8.89
CA ASP A 211 5.85 -10.39 8.37
C ASP A 211 6.87 -9.27 8.53
N CYS A 212 6.46 -8.00 8.39
CA CYS A 212 7.34 -6.86 8.66
C CYS A 212 7.71 -6.71 10.14
N TYR A 213 6.89 -7.20 11.07
CA TYR A 213 7.20 -7.18 12.50
C TYR A 213 8.20 -8.28 12.87
N LEU A 214 8.09 -9.44 12.23
CA LEU A 214 8.85 -10.64 12.54
C LEU A 214 10.14 -10.76 11.71
N SER A 215 10.13 -10.22 10.50
CA SER A 215 11.25 -10.27 9.56
C SER A 215 11.96 -8.93 9.57
N GLY A 216 13.28 -8.93 9.69
CA GLY A 216 14.06 -7.69 9.70
C GLY A 216 15.41 -7.85 10.40
N PRO A 217 16.22 -6.78 10.45
CA PRO A 217 17.48 -6.78 11.20
C PRO A 217 17.25 -6.93 12.71
N VAL A 218 16.06 -6.57 13.18
CA VAL A 218 15.54 -6.78 14.52
C VAL A 218 14.10 -7.23 14.33
N SER A 219 13.74 -8.40 14.84
CA SER A 219 12.35 -8.85 14.90
C SER A 219 11.69 -8.36 16.18
N PHE A 220 10.36 -8.29 16.18
CA PHE A 220 9.59 -7.96 17.38
C PHE A 220 9.96 -8.88 18.55
N CYS A 221 10.14 -10.19 18.28
CA CYS A 221 10.52 -11.18 19.32
C CYS A 221 11.89 -10.95 19.97
N ASN A 222 12.77 -10.18 19.33
CA ASN A 222 14.13 -9.91 19.80
C ASN A 222 14.29 -8.48 20.34
N LEU A 223 13.18 -7.78 20.56
CA LEU A 223 13.19 -6.48 21.21
C LEU A 223 13.35 -6.61 22.74
N PRO A 224 13.90 -5.59 23.42
CA PRO A 224 13.77 -5.49 24.86
C PRO A 224 12.29 -5.46 25.25
N TYR A 225 11.92 -6.12 26.34
CA TYR A 225 10.52 -6.17 26.77
C TYR A 225 9.89 -4.80 27.03
N LEU A 226 10.69 -3.83 27.48
CA LEU A 226 10.22 -2.44 27.60
C LEU A 226 9.78 -1.85 26.26
N ASP A 227 10.54 -2.10 25.19
CA ASP A 227 10.16 -1.65 23.85
C ASP A 227 8.90 -2.39 23.39
N MET A 228 8.85 -3.73 23.55
CA MET A 228 7.66 -4.53 23.22
C MET A 228 6.42 -4.01 23.95
N GLY A 229 6.55 -3.71 25.25
CA GLY A 229 5.49 -3.16 26.08
C GLY A 229 5.01 -1.80 25.60
N SER A 230 5.93 -0.86 25.33
CA SER A 230 5.59 0.45 24.78
C SER A 230 4.91 0.33 23.41
N ILE A 231 5.38 -0.57 22.54
CA ILE A 231 4.76 -0.86 21.24
C ILE A 231 3.36 -1.44 21.41
N VAL A 232 3.13 -2.34 22.38
CA VAL A 232 1.80 -2.92 22.62
C VAL A 232 0.84 -1.92 23.26
N LYS A 233 1.32 -1.09 24.18
CA LYS A 233 0.52 -0.07 24.86
C LYS A 233 0.15 1.08 23.91
N ASP A 234 1.16 1.77 23.40
CA ASP A 234 0.98 3.01 22.62
C ASP A 234 0.71 2.70 21.15
N GLY A 235 1.17 1.53 20.69
CA GLY A 235 0.81 0.94 19.41
C GLY A 235 -0.33 -0.06 19.51
N ALA A 236 -1.17 -0.02 20.56
CA ALA A 236 -2.36 -0.85 20.60
C ALA A 236 -3.23 -0.61 19.35
N SER A 237 -3.37 0.63 18.90
CA SER A 237 -4.03 0.92 17.62
C SER A 237 -3.22 0.41 16.42
N ILE A 238 -1.88 0.38 16.49
CA ILE A 238 -0.94 -0.13 15.48
C ILE A 238 -1.06 -1.65 15.30
N LEU A 239 -1.23 -2.39 16.40
CA LEU A 239 -1.35 -3.85 16.42
C LEU A 239 -2.81 -4.33 16.36
N PHE A 240 -3.76 -3.52 16.85
CA PHE A 240 -5.16 -3.89 17.14
C PHE A 240 -6.19 -2.97 16.47
N SER A 241 -5.84 -2.32 15.35
CA SER A 241 -6.69 -1.35 14.63
C SER A 241 -8.18 -1.74 14.56
N LYS A 242 -9.04 -0.77 14.89
CA LYS A 242 -10.51 -0.76 14.95
C LYS A 242 -11.25 -1.29 13.70
N TYR A 243 -10.54 -1.48 12.59
CA TYR A 243 -11.09 -2.01 11.33
C TYR A 243 -10.95 -3.53 11.20
N TYR A 244 -10.31 -4.20 12.18
CA TYR A 244 -10.28 -5.65 12.24
C TYR A 244 -11.57 -6.22 12.83
N TYR A 245 -12.07 -7.25 12.16
CA TYR A 245 -13.09 -8.13 12.71
C TYR A 245 -12.54 -9.06 13.80
N GLU A 246 -11.22 -9.11 14.05
CA GLU A 246 -10.62 -9.93 15.13
C GLU A 246 -9.23 -9.37 15.55
N PRO A 247 -9.13 -8.38 16.46
CA PRO A 247 -7.85 -7.94 17.06
C PRO A 247 -7.05 -9.09 17.71
N PHE A 248 -7.71 -10.23 17.98
CA PHE A 248 -7.11 -11.45 18.50
C PHE A 248 -6.17 -12.17 17.52
N LYS A 249 -6.30 -12.01 16.19
CA LYS A 249 -5.48 -12.78 15.23
C LYS A 249 -4.01 -12.36 15.24
N THR A 250 -3.72 -11.05 15.14
CA THR A 250 -2.35 -10.52 15.18
C THR A 250 -1.68 -10.79 16.54
N LEU A 251 -2.43 -10.66 17.65
CA LEU A 251 -1.95 -11.02 18.98
C LEU A 251 -1.65 -12.51 19.11
N LEU A 252 -2.53 -13.37 18.60
CA LEU A 252 -2.34 -14.82 18.59
C LEU A 252 -1.14 -15.22 17.73
N GLU A 253 -0.91 -14.57 16.59
CA GLU A 253 0.22 -14.85 15.72
C GLU A 253 1.54 -14.36 16.33
N LEU A 254 1.59 -13.15 16.90
CA LEU A 254 2.77 -12.65 17.60
C LEU A 254 3.07 -13.42 18.90
N SER A 255 2.04 -13.74 19.70
CA SER A 255 2.21 -14.54 20.93
C SER A 255 2.70 -15.95 20.61
N ARG A 256 2.16 -16.60 19.56
CA ARG A 256 2.66 -17.90 19.08
C ARG A 256 4.10 -17.81 18.55
N ALA A 257 4.47 -16.69 17.93
CA ALA A 257 5.79 -16.52 17.33
C ALA A 257 6.88 -16.15 18.35
N CYS A 258 6.57 -15.38 19.40
CA CYS A 258 7.57 -14.73 20.23
C CYS A 258 7.61 -15.18 21.71
N PHE A 259 6.70 -16.05 22.17
CA PHE A 259 6.60 -16.45 23.59
C PHE A 259 6.65 -15.24 24.55
N VAL A 260 5.80 -14.24 24.30
CA VAL A 260 5.67 -13.03 25.12
C VAL A 260 4.36 -13.12 25.90
N GLU A 261 4.46 -13.09 27.23
CA GLU A 261 3.30 -13.05 28.12
C GLU A 261 3.06 -11.61 28.57
N PHE A 262 1.86 -11.12 28.32
CA PHE A 262 1.36 -9.84 28.84
C PHE A 262 0.37 -10.15 29.96
N ALA A 263 0.52 -9.47 31.09
CA ALA A 263 -0.44 -9.60 32.18
C ALA A 263 -1.22 -8.31 32.39
N GLU A 264 -2.52 -8.46 32.66
CA GLU A 264 -3.41 -7.35 32.97
C GLU A 264 -3.63 -7.28 34.49
N LEU A 265 -3.41 -6.10 35.07
CA LEU A 265 -3.74 -5.82 36.46
C LEU A 265 -4.77 -4.69 36.51
N GLU A 266 -5.92 -4.98 37.12
CA GLU A 266 -6.98 -4.01 37.39
C GLU A 266 -7.09 -3.81 38.90
N MET A 267 -7.19 -2.55 39.33
CA MET A 267 -7.41 -2.19 40.73
C MET A 267 -8.63 -1.29 40.89
N LEU A 268 -9.45 -1.62 41.87
CA LEU A 268 -10.61 -0.84 42.28
C LEU A 268 -10.54 -0.56 43.78
N LYS A 269 -10.88 0.66 44.20
CA LYS A 269 -10.91 1.03 45.61
C LYS A 269 -12.33 1.31 46.07
N LEU A 270 -12.71 0.79 47.22
CA LEU A 270 -14.01 1.03 47.83
C LEU A 270 -14.01 2.37 48.55
N GLU A 271 -14.76 3.33 48.03
CA GLU A 271 -15.00 4.65 48.61
C GLU A 271 -16.52 4.89 48.71
N ASP A 272 -17.03 5.24 49.89
CA ASP A 272 -18.46 5.49 50.14
C ASP A 272 -19.41 4.37 49.69
N GLY A 273 -18.97 3.10 49.81
CA GLY A 273 -19.75 1.94 49.43
C GLY A 273 -19.85 1.71 47.92
N ARG A 274 -19.05 2.43 47.12
CA ARG A 274 -18.90 2.21 45.68
C ARG A 274 -17.42 2.00 45.34
N TYR A 275 -17.16 1.14 44.38
CA TYR A 275 -15.81 0.98 43.85
C TYR A 275 -15.53 2.13 42.87
N SER A 276 -14.44 2.86 43.09
CA SER A 276 -13.95 3.97 42.27
C SER A 276 -12.52 3.71 41.80
N ILE A 277 -12.17 4.33 40.67
CA ILE A 277 -10.86 4.25 40.01
C ILE A 277 -10.09 5.51 40.40
N THR A 278 -9.62 5.59 41.63
CA THR A 278 -8.99 6.80 42.16
C THR A 278 -7.48 6.71 42.29
N ASP A 279 -6.91 5.51 42.36
CA ASP A 279 -5.49 5.32 42.71
C ASP A 279 -4.69 4.56 41.63
N ASP A 280 -3.47 5.05 41.38
CA ASP A 280 -2.52 4.50 40.41
C ASP A 280 -1.92 3.17 40.92
N PRO A 281 -2.07 2.05 40.20
CA PRO A 281 -1.51 0.75 40.57
C PRO A 281 0.00 0.77 40.80
N GLU A 282 0.75 1.58 40.04
CA GLU A 282 2.20 1.70 40.16
C GLU A 282 2.57 2.21 41.57
N THR A 283 1.84 3.22 42.05
CA THR A 283 2.07 3.82 43.38
C THR A 283 1.49 3.00 44.53
N SER A 284 0.48 2.16 44.27
CA SER A 284 -0.26 1.41 45.30
C SER A 284 0.33 0.02 45.56
N ILE A 285 0.07 -0.95 44.66
CA ILE A 285 0.54 -2.33 44.79
C ILE A 285 1.91 -2.54 44.13
N GLY A 286 2.29 -1.65 43.21
CA GLY A 286 3.51 -1.74 42.43
C GLY A 286 4.78 -1.79 43.27
N THR A 287 4.83 -1.06 44.38
CA THR A 287 5.98 -1.12 45.32
C THR A 287 6.11 -2.51 45.94
N ALA A 288 5.01 -3.16 46.33
CA ALA A 288 5.03 -4.49 46.92
C ALA A 288 5.45 -5.55 45.88
N LEU A 289 4.89 -5.48 44.67
CA LEU A 289 5.22 -6.37 43.56
C LEU A 289 6.69 -6.23 43.15
N ASN A 290 7.16 -5.01 42.92
CA ASN A 290 8.56 -4.78 42.56
C ASN A 290 9.53 -5.24 43.66
N LYS A 291 9.20 -5.02 44.93
CA LYS A 291 10.02 -5.52 46.04
C LYS A 291 10.16 -7.05 45.99
N THR A 292 9.05 -7.79 45.86
CA THR A 292 9.10 -9.26 45.77
C THR A 292 9.89 -9.73 44.54
N LEU A 293 9.65 -9.12 43.38
CA LEU A 293 10.24 -9.56 42.12
C LEU A 293 11.74 -9.24 42.02
N LEU A 294 12.20 -8.12 42.60
CA LEU A 294 13.61 -7.73 42.61
C LEU A 294 14.50 -8.76 43.32
N GLU A 295 13.98 -9.48 44.34
CA GLU A 295 14.71 -10.56 45.02
C GLU A 295 15.10 -11.70 44.07
N TYR A 296 14.38 -11.83 42.96
CA TYR A 296 14.59 -12.84 41.92
C TYR A 296 15.14 -12.26 40.61
N GLN A 297 15.72 -11.05 40.66
CA GLN A 297 16.22 -10.31 39.49
C GLN A 297 15.14 -10.03 38.43
N MET A 298 13.87 -9.99 38.84
CA MET A 298 12.74 -9.62 37.99
C MET A 298 12.37 -8.16 38.22
N MET A 299 12.01 -7.47 37.13
CA MET A 299 11.43 -6.14 37.16
C MET A 299 10.02 -6.21 36.60
N LEU A 300 9.08 -5.58 37.29
CA LEU A 300 7.73 -5.35 36.80
C LEU A 300 7.64 -3.89 36.34
N THR A 301 7.34 -3.71 35.07
CA THR A 301 7.10 -2.36 34.54
C THR A 301 5.62 -2.13 34.38
N PHE A 302 5.13 -1.07 35.03
CA PHE A 302 3.78 -0.57 34.87
C PHE A 302 3.73 0.30 33.63
N LEU A 303 2.89 -0.09 32.69
CA LEU A 303 2.58 0.71 31.53
C LEU A 303 1.15 1.24 31.72
N PRO A 304 0.99 2.51 32.16
CA PRO A 304 -0.33 3.05 32.46
C PRO A 304 -1.15 3.10 31.18
N TYR A 305 -2.31 2.43 31.15
CA TYR A 305 -3.16 2.35 29.98
C TYR A 305 -4.37 3.28 30.15
N SER A 306 -4.44 4.36 29.38
CA SER A 306 -5.62 5.23 29.31
C SER A 306 -6.47 4.86 28.09
N SER A 307 -7.48 4.02 28.29
CA SER A 307 -8.50 3.76 27.27
C SER A 307 -9.53 4.90 27.26
N ASN A 308 -9.79 5.48 26.09
CA ASN A 308 -10.90 6.43 25.89
C ASN A 308 -12.30 5.77 26.02
N THR A 309 -12.37 4.45 26.18
CA THR A 309 -13.62 3.67 26.17
C THR A 309 -13.88 2.83 27.43
N VAL A 310 -12.94 2.75 28.38
CA VAL A 310 -13.15 2.02 29.64
C VAL A 310 -12.43 2.76 30.78
N ASN A 311 -13.20 3.16 31.79
CA ASN A 311 -12.76 3.96 32.94
C ASN A 311 -11.89 3.18 33.95
N ASN A 312 -11.18 2.12 33.56
CA ASN A 312 -10.47 1.24 34.51
C ASN A 312 -9.01 1.67 34.67
N ALA A 313 -8.47 1.65 35.90
CA ALA A 313 -7.03 1.77 36.16
C ALA A 313 -6.37 0.44 35.85
N THR A 314 -6.32 0.12 34.56
CA THR A 314 -5.66 -1.06 34.03
C THR A 314 -4.20 -0.74 33.76
N SER A 315 -3.28 -1.54 34.27
CA SER A 315 -1.87 -1.49 33.89
C SER A 315 -1.50 -2.74 33.10
N LEU A 316 -0.83 -2.54 31.96
CA LEU A 316 -0.15 -3.64 31.29
C LEU A 316 1.14 -3.91 32.05
N LEU A 317 1.31 -5.15 32.49
CA LEU A 317 2.48 -5.59 33.22
C LEU A 317 3.41 -6.34 32.30
N VAL A 318 4.66 -5.89 32.28
CA VAL A 318 5.73 -6.52 31.53
C VAL A 318 6.79 -6.99 32.50
N LEU A 319 7.08 -8.30 32.46
CA LEU A 319 8.08 -8.94 33.29
C LEU A 319 9.37 -9.11 32.51
N SER A 320 10.48 -8.65 33.07
CA SER A 320 11.80 -8.84 32.45
C SER A 320 12.91 -8.93 33.48
N ASN A 321 14.07 -9.43 33.03
CA ASN A 321 15.29 -9.37 33.84
C ASN A 321 15.74 -7.93 34.07
N THR A 322 16.08 -7.60 35.32
CA THR A 322 16.52 -6.25 35.72
C THR A 322 17.80 -5.78 35.03
N THR A 323 18.61 -6.71 34.53
CA THR A 323 19.93 -6.45 33.95
C THR A 323 19.95 -6.69 32.45
N THR A 324 19.43 -7.82 31.97
CA THR A 324 19.47 -8.19 30.56
C THR A 324 18.22 -7.77 29.79
N MET A 325 17.12 -7.45 30.49
CA MET A 325 15.82 -7.21 29.88
C MET A 325 15.35 -8.38 29.00
N GLU A 326 15.74 -9.61 29.35
CA GLU A 326 15.35 -10.88 28.73
C GLU A 326 14.20 -11.56 29.52
N PRO A 327 13.48 -12.56 28.96
CA PRO A 327 12.35 -13.17 29.66
C PRO A 327 12.84 -14.00 30.84
N ILE A 328 12.08 -13.97 31.93
CA ILE A 328 12.30 -14.80 33.11
C ILE A 328 11.16 -15.81 33.24
N GLN A 329 11.45 -16.95 33.89
CA GLN A 329 10.52 -18.02 34.25
C GLN A 329 9.08 -17.53 34.53
N PRO A 330 8.17 -17.60 33.55
CA PRO A 330 6.83 -17.00 33.68
C PRO A 330 6.01 -17.68 34.78
N ASP A 331 6.11 -19.00 34.89
CA ASP A 331 5.45 -19.78 35.95
C ASP A 331 5.88 -19.37 37.37
N LEU A 332 7.16 -19.00 37.55
CA LEU A 332 7.66 -18.56 38.85
C LEU A 332 7.16 -17.15 39.15
N ALA A 333 7.22 -16.26 38.17
CA ALA A 333 6.76 -14.89 38.30
C ALA A 333 5.26 -14.81 38.60
N GLN A 334 4.45 -15.61 37.90
CA GLN A 334 3.01 -15.73 38.14
C GLN A 334 2.73 -16.09 39.60
N LYS A 335 3.39 -17.13 40.12
CA LYS A 335 3.23 -17.55 41.53
C LYS A 335 3.64 -16.46 42.52
N LEU A 336 4.72 -15.73 42.22
CA LEU A 336 5.19 -14.64 43.08
C LEU A 336 4.21 -13.45 43.07
N ILE A 337 3.66 -13.12 41.90
CA ILE A 337 2.65 -12.08 41.73
C ILE A 337 1.38 -12.46 42.49
N ASP A 338 0.83 -13.65 42.25
CA ASP A 338 -0.38 -14.14 42.91
C ASP A 338 -0.21 -14.13 44.44
N SER A 339 0.91 -14.67 44.93
CA SER A 339 1.22 -14.67 46.37
C SER A 339 1.35 -13.27 46.95
N THR A 340 1.92 -12.32 46.19
CA THR A 340 2.11 -10.94 46.65
C THR A 340 0.77 -10.20 46.68
N ILE A 341 -0.05 -10.35 45.65
CA ILE A 341 -1.40 -9.77 45.58
C ILE A 341 -2.25 -10.29 46.75
N SER A 342 -2.31 -11.61 46.92
CA SER A 342 -3.02 -12.26 48.03
C SER A 342 -2.58 -11.77 49.42
N SER A 343 -1.29 -11.49 49.62
CA SER A 343 -0.79 -10.93 50.88
C SER A 343 -1.16 -9.46 51.04
N TRP A 344 -1.00 -8.67 49.98
CA TRP A 344 -1.24 -7.23 50.00
C TRP A 344 -2.72 -6.88 50.23
N ILE A 345 -3.65 -7.63 49.63
CA ILE A 345 -5.10 -7.43 49.81
C ILE A 345 -5.52 -7.65 51.28
N LYS A 346 -4.90 -8.61 51.98
CA LYS A 346 -5.18 -8.84 53.41
C LYS A 346 -4.84 -7.62 54.28
N GLU A 347 -3.82 -6.87 53.89
CA GLU A 347 -3.40 -5.64 54.55
C GLU A 347 -4.19 -4.42 54.06
N ASN A 348 -4.83 -4.51 52.89
CA ASN A 348 -5.53 -3.42 52.20
C ASN A 348 -6.97 -3.82 51.79
N PRO A 349 -7.87 -4.12 52.75
CA PRO A 349 -9.17 -4.74 52.49
C PRO A 349 -10.18 -3.84 51.75
N THR A 350 -9.87 -2.55 51.60
CA THR A 350 -10.68 -1.61 50.82
C THR A 350 -10.42 -1.72 49.32
N TYR A 351 -9.45 -2.52 48.88
CA TYR A 351 -9.11 -2.69 47.48
C TYR A 351 -9.58 -4.05 46.96
N GLN A 352 -10.05 -4.05 45.71
CA GLN A 352 -10.26 -5.25 44.91
C GLN A 352 -9.23 -5.23 43.79
N VAL A 353 -8.50 -6.34 43.63
CA VAL A 353 -7.47 -6.49 42.60
C VAL A 353 -7.84 -7.68 41.72
N THR A 354 -7.82 -7.45 40.41
CA THR A 354 -8.00 -8.50 39.41
C THR A 354 -6.69 -8.65 38.65
N PHE A 355 -6.20 -9.87 38.51
CA PHE A 355 -5.01 -10.19 37.73
C PHE A 355 -5.37 -11.21 36.64
N ASN A 356 -5.12 -10.88 35.36
CA ASN A 356 -5.52 -11.68 34.20
C ASN A 356 -7.00 -12.10 34.20
N GLY A 357 -7.88 -11.23 34.67
CA GLY A 357 -9.33 -11.51 34.77
C GLY A 357 -9.73 -12.45 35.92
N VAL A 358 -8.79 -12.88 36.77
CA VAL A 358 -9.08 -13.64 38.00
C VAL A 358 -9.18 -12.66 39.16
N ILE A 359 -10.33 -12.69 39.86
CA ILE A 359 -10.56 -11.87 41.06
C ILE A 359 -9.86 -12.53 42.24
N GLU A 360 -8.82 -11.88 42.75
CA GLU A 360 -8.14 -12.27 43.99
C GLU A 360 -8.85 -11.58 45.16
N GLY A 361 -9.37 -12.37 46.11
CA GLY A 361 -9.99 -11.85 47.34
C GLY A 361 -11.52 -11.91 47.39
N LYS A 362 -12.02 -12.91 48.12
CA LYS A 362 -13.26 -12.83 48.91
C LYS A 362 -13.01 -13.42 50.29
#